data_AF-A0A7W2NUV1-F1
#
_entry.id   AF-A0A7W2NUV1-F1
#
_cell.length_a   1.000
_cell.length_b   1.000
_cell.length_c   1.000
_cell.angle_alpha   90.00
_cell.angle_beta   90.00
_cell.angle_gamma   90.00
#
_symmetry.space_group_name_H-M   'P 1'
#
loop_
_entity.id
_entity.type
_entity.pdbx_description
1 polymer ?
#
loop_
_entity_poly.entity_id
_entity_poly.type
_entity_poly.pdbx_seq_one_letter_code
_entity_poly.pdbx_strand_id
1 'polypeptide(L)'
;MRILEFGIITFQYCYRYHDKPSRIALGRYPDISLKKAREKIPELRQLLNDGFNPAVQKKRSKATRNATLDECIDFFMKKHVTTLREVSQGNYQLTLVLHGKNSFKFPVEEVTIPEWFQLFVKWHS
;
A
#
# COMPACT_ATOMS: atom_id res chain seq x y z
N MET A 1 22.86 8.95 9.84
CA MET A 1 23.13 7.66 10.53
C MET A 1 22.71 7.83 11.97
N ARG A 2 22.01 6.84 12.56
CA ARG A 2 21.65 6.86 13.99
C ARG A 2 22.30 5.66 14.67
N ILE A 3 22.95 5.91 15.80
CA ILE A 3 23.52 4.90 16.69
C ILE A 3 22.56 4.79 17.88
N LEU A 4 22.07 3.58 18.18
CA LEU A 4 21.26 3.32 19.38
C LEU A 4 22.20 2.85 20.51
N GLU A 5 21.80 3.04 21.78
CA GLU A 5 22.61 2.67 22.97
C GLU A 5 23.04 1.19 23.00
N PHE A 6 22.34 0.31 22.27
CA PHE A 6 22.67 -1.11 22.12
C PHE A 6 23.68 -1.41 20.99
N GLY A 7 24.41 -0.41 20.47
CA GLY A 7 25.40 -0.59 19.39
C GLY A 7 24.79 -0.83 18.00
N ILE A 8 23.46 -0.70 17.86
CA ILE A 8 22.77 -0.89 16.59
C ILE A 8 22.90 0.37 15.75
N ILE A 9 23.61 0.27 14.62
CA ILE A 9 23.72 1.35 13.63
C ILE A 9 22.58 1.19 12.62
N THR A 10 21.75 2.23 12.49
CA THR A 10 20.68 2.28 11.49
C THR A 10 20.94 3.37 10.46
N PHE A 11 20.88 2.99 9.18
CA PHE A 11 20.87 3.92 8.07
C PHE A 11 19.48 4.49 7.88
N GLN A 12 19.38 5.81 7.86
CA GLN A 12 18.13 6.54 7.68
C GLN A 12 18.35 7.65 6.66
N TYR A 13 17.35 7.89 5.82
CA TYR A 13 17.29 8.99 4.89
C TYR A 13 16.19 9.97 5.34
N CYS A 14 16.58 11.23 5.58
CA CYS A 14 15.67 12.31 5.95
C CYS A 14 15.34 13.12 4.70
N TYR A 15 14.06 13.38 4.47
CA TYR A 15 13.58 14.13 3.32
C TYR A 15 12.37 14.99 3.70
N ARG A 16 11.98 15.89 2.81
CA ARG A 16 10.71 16.62 2.90
C ARG A 16 9.81 16.21 1.75
N TYR A 17 8.54 16.02 2.06
CA TYR A 17 7.50 15.70 1.08
C TYR A 17 6.29 16.56 1.40
N HIS A 18 5.87 17.43 0.47
CA HIS A 18 4.85 18.48 0.70
C HIS A 18 5.10 19.26 1.99
N ASP A 19 6.33 19.77 2.15
CA ASP A 19 6.82 20.50 3.34
C ASP A 19 6.77 19.76 4.69
N LYS A 20 6.34 18.49 4.69
CA LYS A 20 6.34 17.65 5.90
C LYS A 20 7.68 16.92 6.05
N PRO A 21 8.41 17.13 7.16
CA PRO A 21 9.65 16.39 7.42
C PRO A 21 9.33 14.90 7.62
N SER A 22 9.98 14.06 6.84
CA SER A 22 9.79 12.61 6.85
C SER A 22 11.13 11.88 6.90
N ARG A 23 11.11 10.64 7.42
CA ARG A 23 12.30 9.80 7.56
C ARG A 23 11.98 8.39 7.09
N ILE A 24 12.91 7.78 6.37
CA ILE A 24 12.82 6.38 5.96
C ILE A 24 14.07 5.63 6.43
N ALA A 25 13.87 4.52 7.14
CA ALA A 25 14.97 3.63 7.49
C ALA A 25 15.37 2.84 6.25
N LEU A 26 16.66 2.82 5.90
CA LEU A 26 17.19 2.05 4.77
C LEU A 26 17.56 0.64 5.20
N GLY A 27 18.08 0.48 6.42
CA GLY A 27 18.55 -0.80 6.96
C GLY A 27 19.40 -0.63 8.20
N ARG A 28 19.81 -1.76 8.80
CA ARG A 28 20.76 -1.80 9.91
C ARG A 28 22.11 -2.33 9.41
N TYR A 29 23.19 -1.91 10.05
CA TYR A 29 24.50 -2.54 9.91
C TYR A 29 24.56 -3.76 10.86
N PRO A 30 25.16 -4.89 10.48
CA PRO A 30 25.89 -5.16 9.24
C PRO A 30 25.04 -5.65 8.05
N ASP A 31 23.73 -5.87 8.24
CA ASP A 31 22.83 -6.42 7.20
C ASP A 31 22.89 -5.64 5.88
N ILE A 32 23.05 -4.32 5.96
CA ILE A 32 23.26 -3.42 4.83
C ILE A 32 24.57 -2.67 5.01
N SER A 33 25.41 -2.69 3.98
CA SER A 33 26.64 -1.89 3.93
C SER A 33 26.35 -0.41 3.65
N LEU A 34 27.27 0.46 4.08
CA LEU A 34 27.17 1.90 3.81
C LEU A 34 27.08 2.21 2.30
N LYS A 35 27.80 1.44 1.46
CA LYS A 35 27.74 1.56 0.00
C LYS A 35 26.33 1.27 -0.53
N LYS A 36 25.73 0.14 -0.15
CA LYS A 36 24.35 -0.20 -0.53
C LYS A 36 23.33 0.83 -0.01
N ALA A 37 23.56 1.38 1.18
CA ALA A 37 22.68 2.43 1.70
C ALA A 37 22.76 3.72 0.85
N ARG A 38 23.94 4.09 0.34
CA ARG A 38 24.14 5.25 -0.54
C ARG A 38 23.53 5.04 -1.92
N GLU A 39 23.65 3.85 -2.49
CA GLU A 39 23.07 3.50 -3.80
C GLU A 39 21.55 3.62 -3.84
N LYS A 40 20.85 3.43 -2.71
CA LYS A 40 19.39 3.60 -2.62
C LYS A 40 18.92 5.06 -2.56
N ILE A 41 19.81 6.00 -2.24
CA ILE A 41 19.45 7.43 -2.14
C ILE A 41 18.99 8.01 -3.48
N PRO A 42 19.69 7.83 -4.62
CA PRO A 42 19.24 8.36 -5.90
C PRO A 42 17.88 7.81 -6.33
N GLU A 43 17.61 6.52 -6.12
CA GLU A 43 16.30 5.91 -6.39
C GLU A 43 15.19 6.60 -5.57
N LEU A 44 15.41 6.81 -4.27
CA LEU A 44 14.46 7.50 -3.39
C LEU A 44 14.28 8.97 -3.77
N ARG A 45 15.33 9.62 -4.30
CA ARG A 45 15.25 11.00 -4.78
C ARG A 45 14.45 11.10 -6.08
N GLN A 46 14.60 10.14 -7.00
CA GLN A 46 13.78 10.07 -8.21
C GLN A 46 12.30 9.92 -7.85
N LEU A 47 11.97 8.98 -6.95
CA LEU A 47 10.59 8.82 -6.47
C LEU A 47 10.00 10.10 -5.87
N LEU A 48 10.81 10.89 -5.14
CA LEU A 48 10.38 12.17 -4.60
C LEU A 48 10.15 13.23 -5.69
N ASN A 49 10.98 13.24 -6.73
CA ASN A 49 10.82 14.15 -7.87
C ASN A 49 9.56 13.83 -8.69
N ASP A 50 9.23 12.55 -8.83
CA ASP A 50 8.01 12.08 -9.47
C ASP A 50 6.74 12.34 -8.62
N GLY A 51 6.91 12.91 -7.43
CA GLY A 51 5.81 13.22 -6.51
C GLY A 51 5.31 12.01 -5.71
N PHE A 52 6.05 10.90 -5.68
CA PHE A 52 5.68 9.73 -4.88
C PHE A 52 6.32 9.77 -3.49
N ASN A 53 5.55 9.35 -2.48
CA ASN A 53 6.06 9.21 -1.12
C ASN A 53 6.85 7.89 -0.96
N PRO A 54 8.18 7.92 -0.71
CA PRO A 54 8.99 6.70 -0.64
C PRO A 54 8.67 5.81 0.56
N ALA A 55 8.11 6.37 1.65
CA ALA A 55 7.69 5.57 2.80
C ALA A 55 6.47 4.70 2.46
N VAL A 56 5.58 5.18 1.59
CA VAL A 56 4.45 4.40 1.08
C VAL A 56 4.95 3.31 0.16
N GLN A 57 5.87 3.62 -0.76
CA GLN A 57 6.45 2.63 -1.67
C GLN A 57 7.19 1.50 -0.92
N LYS A 58 7.87 1.82 0.18
CA LYS A 58 8.51 0.82 1.03
C LYS A 58 7.51 -0.05 1.81
N LYS A 59 6.34 0.50 2.16
CA LYS A 59 5.25 -0.29 2.75
C LYS A 59 4.61 -1.19 1.70
N ARG A 60 4.35 -0.68 0.50
CA ARG A 60 3.83 -1.42 -0.67
C ARG A 60 4.70 -2.63 -1.01
N SER A 61 6.01 -2.42 -1.16
CA SER A 61 6.97 -3.51 -1.43
C SER A 61 7.14 -4.54 -0.30
N LYS A 62 6.65 -4.25 0.92
CA LYS A 62 6.55 -5.24 2.02
C LYS A 62 5.18 -5.90 2.09
N ALA A 63 4.15 -5.29 1.53
CA ALA A 63 2.79 -5.81 1.45
C ALA A 63 2.64 -6.80 0.28
N THR A 64 3.70 -7.57 -0.03
CA THR A 64 3.75 -8.61 -1.07
C THR A 64 2.85 -9.79 -0.72
N ARG A 65 1.56 -9.52 -0.73
CA ARG A 65 0.52 -10.41 -1.18
C ARG A 65 -0.38 -9.49 -1.97
N ASN A 66 -0.11 -9.40 -3.27
CA ASN A 66 -0.85 -8.60 -4.23
C ASN A 66 -2.27 -9.17 -4.33
N ALA A 67 -3.06 -8.95 -3.29
CA ALA A 67 -4.42 -9.41 -3.23
C ALA A 67 -5.17 -8.68 -4.33
N THR A 68 -5.81 -9.47 -5.19
CA THR A 68 -6.75 -8.94 -6.15
C THR A 68 -7.96 -8.38 -5.41
N LEU A 69 -8.72 -7.50 -6.06
CA LEU A 69 -9.95 -6.98 -5.47
C LEU A 69 -10.90 -8.13 -5.09
N ASP A 70 -10.94 -9.17 -5.92
CA ASP A 70 -11.74 -10.37 -5.68
C ASP A 70 -11.36 -11.07 -4.37
N GLU A 71 -10.06 -11.25 -4.10
CA GLU A 71 -9.59 -11.84 -2.84
C GLU A 71 -9.95 -10.98 -1.62
N CYS A 72 -9.89 -9.65 -1.76
CA CYS A 72 -10.30 -8.72 -0.70
C CYS A 72 -11.81 -8.79 -0.43
N ILE A 73 -12.63 -8.88 -1.48
CA ILE A 73 -14.09 -9.01 -1.37
C ILE A 73 -14.44 -10.35 -0.71
N ASP A 74 -13.82 -11.45 -1.14
CA ASP A 74 -14.08 -12.78 -0.57
C ASP A 74 -13.69 -12.84 0.92
N PHE A 75 -12.56 -12.22 1.30
CA PHE A 75 -12.16 -12.10 2.70
C PHE A 75 -13.16 -11.26 3.52
N PHE A 76 -13.59 -10.13 2.97
CA PHE A 76 -14.58 -9.25 3.62
C PHE A 76 -15.93 -9.96 3.81
N MET A 77 -16.40 -10.69 2.79
CA MET A 77 -17.61 -11.51 2.85
C MET A 77 -17.53 -12.54 3.97
N LYS A 78 -16.43 -13.30 4.01
CA LYS A 78 -16.25 -14.37 4.99
C LYS A 78 -16.17 -13.85 6.43
N LYS A 79 -15.49 -12.73 6.64
CA LYS A 79 -15.21 -12.19 7.98
C LYS A 79 -16.31 -11.29 8.51
N HIS A 80 -16.90 -10.46 7.65
CA HIS A 80 -17.83 -9.41 8.07
C HIS A 80 -19.28 -9.80 7.79
N VAL A 81 -19.60 -10.20 6.55
CA VAL A 81 -20.99 -10.45 6.14
C VAL A 81 -21.62 -11.62 6.89
N THR A 82 -20.86 -12.66 7.24
CA THR A 82 -21.32 -13.79 8.05
C THR A 82 -21.79 -13.41 9.46
N THR A 83 -21.40 -12.23 9.98
CA THR A 83 -21.78 -11.75 11.31
C THR A 83 -23.07 -10.89 11.31
N LEU A 84 -23.57 -10.51 10.13
CA LEU A 84 -24.77 -9.68 9.97
C LEU A 84 -26.05 -10.52 9.89
N ARG A 85 -27.21 -9.87 10.03
CA ARG A 85 -28.54 -10.48 9.81
C ARG A 85 -28.69 -10.96 8.36
N GLU A 86 -29.35 -12.10 8.15
CA GLU A 86 -29.53 -12.73 6.82
C GLU A 86 -30.03 -11.77 5.73
N VAL A 87 -30.98 -10.90 6.05
CA VAL A 87 -31.52 -9.90 5.11
C VAL A 87 -30.43 -8.94 4.62
N SER A 88 -29.54 -8.51 5.51
CA SER A 88 -28.40 -7.66 5.15
C SER A 88 -27.34 -8.44 4.38
N GLN A 89 -27.18 -9.74 4.64
CA GLN A 89 -26.23 -10.59 3.91
C GLN A 89 -26.58 -10.67 2.43
N GLY A 90 -27.86 -10.86 2.10
CA GLY A 90 -28.34 -10.90 0.71
C GLY A 90 -28.03 -9.60 -0.05
N ASN A 91 -28.21 -8.44 0.60
CA ASN A 91 -27.93 -7.14 -0.02
C ASN A 91 -26.45 -6.94 -0.33
N TYR A 92 -25.55 -7.36 0.58
CA TYR A 92 -24.10 -7.29 0.35
C TYR A 92 -23.67 -8.28 -0.74
N GLN A 93 -24.21 -9.50 -0.73
CA GLN A 93 -23.94 -10.48 -1.78
C GLN A 93 -24.32 -9.92 -3.15
N LEU A 94 -25.51 -9.34 -3.30
CA LEU A 94 -25.95 -8.77 -4.57
C LEU A 94 -25.06 -7.60 -5.00
N THR A 95 -24.80 -6.63 -4.13
CA THR A 95 -24.06 -5.43 -4.52
C THR A 95 -22.57 -5.69 -4.78
N LEU A 96 -21.88 -6.40 -3.90
CA LEU A 96 -20.43 -6.60 -4.01
C LEU A 96 -20.07 -7.72 -5.00
N VAL A 97 -20.88 -8.76 -5.15
CA VAL A 97 -20.60 -9.84 -6.12
C VAL A 97 -20.97 -9.41 -7.53
N LEU A 98 -22.10 -8.73 -7.76
CA LEU A 98 -22.46 -8.31 -9.12
C LEU A 98 -21.59 -7.15 -9.62
N HIS A 99 -21.22 -6.21 -8.76
CA HIS A 99 -20.53 -5.00 -9.20
C HIS A 99 -19.05 -4.91 -8.82
N GLY A 100 -18.62 -5.69 -7.81
CA GLY A 100 -17.24 -5.69 -7.32
C GLY A 100 -16.34 -6.75 -7.95
N LYS A 101 -16.87 -7.96 -8.25
CA LYS A 101 -16.06 -9.04 -8.81
C LYS A 101 -15.69 -8.78 -10.27
N ASN A 102 -14.44 -9.08 -10.64
CA ASN A 102 -13.88 -8.93 -12.00
C ASN A 102 -13.79 -7.48 -12.52
N SER A 103 -14.00 -6.48 -11.67
CA SER A 103 -13.92 -5.07 -12.05
C SER A 103 -12.48 -4.58 -12.26
N PHE A 104 -11.51 -5.15 -11.54
CA PHE A 104 -10.09 -4.88 -11.76
C PHE A 104 -9.30 -6.19 -11.88
N LYS A 105 -8.51 -6.29 -12.95
CA LYS A 105 -7.61 -7.44 -13.21
C LYS A 105 -6.22 -7.26 -12.59
N PHE A 106 -5.96 -6.09 -12.02
CA PHE A 106 -4.69 -5.70 -11.40
C PHE A 106 -4.84 -5.69 -9.87
N PRO A 107 -3.74 -5.81 -9.12
CA PRO A 107 -3.77 -5.73 -7.65
C PRO A 107 -4.43 -4.45 -7.15
N VAL A 108 -5.14 -4.52 -6.02
CA VAL A 108 -5.88 -3.37 -5.42
C VAL A 108 -5.00 -2.14 -5.22
N GLU A 109 -3.70 -2.35 -4.97
CA GLU A 109 -2.74 -1.27 -4.73
C GLU A 109 -2.36 -0.46 -5.98
N GLU A 110 -2.56 -1.01 -7.17
CA GLU A 110 -2.29 -0.37 -8.45
C GLU A 110 -3.50 0.39 -8.99
N VAL A 111 -4.68 0.16 -8.41
CA VAL A 111 -5.92 0.84 -8.82
C VAL A 111 -5.88 2.29 -8.34
N THR A 112 -5.95 3.21 -9.29
CA THR A 112 -5.88 4.64 -9.04
C THR A 112 -7.25 5.22 -8.64
N ILE A 113 -7.25 6.36 -7.94
CA ILE A 113 -8.49 7.03 -7.50
C ILE A 113 -9.45 7.35 -8.67
N PRO A 114 -8.98 7.78 -9.86
CA PRO A 114 -9.85 7.99 -11.01
C PRO A 114 -10.55 6.71 -11.49
N GLU A 115 -9.88 5.57 -11.46
CA GLU A 115 -10.45 4.28 -11.86
C GLU A 115 -11.53 3.81 -10.89
N TRP A 116 -11.31 4.01 -9.59
CA TRP A 116 -12.34 3.83 -8.57
C TRP A 116 -13.55 4.71 -8.83
N PHE A 117 -13.33 5.99 -9.17
CA PHE A 117 -14.41 6.92 -9.45
C PHE A 117 -15.26 6.48 -10.66
N GLN A 118 -14.63 6.03 -11.74
CA GLN A 118 -15.33 5.49 -12.91
C GLN A 118 -16.19 4.28 -12.57
N LEU A 119 -15.68 3.40 -11.72
CA LEU A 119 -16.43 2.23 -11.25
C LEU A 119 -17.66 2.65 -10.44
N PHE A 120 -17.54 3.60 -9.51
CA PHE A 120 -18.67 4.10 -8.72
C PHE A 120 -19.71 4.84 -9.57
N VAL A 121 -19.28 5.57 -10.60
CA VAL A 121 -20.22 6.19 -11.55
C VAL A 121 -21.02 5.13 -12.30
N LYS A 122 -20.38 4.03 -12.72
CA LYS A 122 -21.06 2.91 -13.39
C LYS A 122 -22.08 2.19 -12.50
N TRP A 123 -21.92 2.22 -11.18
CA TRP A 123 -22.88 1.60 -10.25
C TRP A 123 -24.16 2.41 -10.08
N HIS A 124 -24.13 3.70 -10.40
CA HIS A 124 -25.25 4.64 -10.24
C HIS A 124 -26.02 4.91 -11.56
N SER A 125 -25.66 4.24 -12.65
CA SER A 125 -26.26 4.41 -13.97
C SER A 125 -27.03 3.17 -14.41
#